data_AF-A0A669ERX7-F1
#
_entry.id   AF-A0A669ERX7-F1
#
_cell.length_a   1.000
_cell.length_b   1.000
_cell.length_c   1.000
_cell.angle_alpha   90.00
_cell.angle_beta   90.00
_cell.angle_gamma   90.00
#
_symmetry.space_group_name_H-M   'P 1'
#
loop_
_entity.id
_entity.type
_entity.pdbx_description
1 polymer ?
#
loop_
_entity_poly.entity_id
_entity_poly.type
_entity_poly.pdbx_seq_one_letter_code
_entity_poly.pdbx_strand_id
1 'polypeptide(L)'
;KKKKKKKKKALVHCSCSCEETFINRVEVKVKIPEELKPWLVDDWDLITRQKQLFHLPAKKNVDAVLEDYANYKKSRGNSDSKEFAVNEVVAGIREYFNVMLGTQLLYKFERPQYADILANHPDTPMSQIYGAPHLLRLFVRIGAMLAYTPLDEKSLALLLSYLQDFLKYLVKNSASLFNASDYEVAPPEYHRKAV
;
A
#
# COMPACT_ATOMS: atom_id res chain seq x y z
N LYS A 1 0.06 39.40 56.09
CA LYS A 1 0.12 38.02 55.54
C LYS A 1 -0.32 38.04 54.07
N LYS A 2 0.52 37.53 53.18
CA LYS A 2 0.37 37.46 51.71
C LYS A 2 -0.90 36.72 51.26
N LYS A 3 -1.47 37.15 50.12
CA LYS A 3 -2.17 36.41 49.03
C LYS A 3 -3.33 37.28 48.49
N LYS A 4 -3.66 37.39 47.21
CA LYS A 4 -3.11 36.97 45.91
C LYS A 4 -3.94 37.78 44.88
N LYS A 5 -3.33 38.63 44.04
CA LYS A 5 -4.03 39.25 42.90
C LYS A 5 -4.48 38.13 41.95
N LYS A 6 -5.79 38.02 41.72
CA LYS A 6 -6.40 37.05 40.79
C LYS A 6 -6.12 37.52 39.36
N LYS A 7 -5.02 37.03 38.78
CA LYS A 7 -4.63 37.25 37.39
C LYS A 7 -5.67 36.52 36.51
N LYS A 8 -6.49 37.27 35.76
CA LYS A 8 -7.36 36.71 34.71
C LYS A 8 -6.44 36.05 33.67
N LYS A 9 -6.38 34.72 33.67
CA LYS A 9 -5.78 33.96 32.57
C LYS A 9 -6.70 34.15 31.37
N ALA A 10 -6.25 34.90 30.38
CA ALA A 10 -6.82 34.83 29.04
C ALA A 10 -6.67 33.38 28.59
N LEU A 11 -7.81 32.74 28.34
CA LEU A 11 -7.90 31.46 27.67
C LEU A 11 -7.35 31.72 26.26
N VAL A 12 -6.09 31.37 26.02
CA VAL A 12 -5.56 31.31 24.65
C VAL A 12 -6.18 30.05 24.06
N HIS A 13 -7.37 30.22 23.50
CA HIS A 13 -7.89 29.29 22.52
C HIS A 13 -6.93 29.41 21.34
N CYS A 14 -6.01 28.45 21.21
CA CYS A 14 -5.33 28.23 19.95
C CYS A 14 -6.42 27.79 18.99
N SER A 15 -7.00 28.74 18.26
CA SER A 15 -7.76 28.46 17.06
C SER A 15 -6.76 27.98 16.01
N CYS A 16 -6.28 26.74 16.19
CA CYS A 16 -5.75 25.99 15.09
C CYS A 16 -6.95 25.78 14.16
N SER A 17 -7.05 26.60 13.11
CA SER A 17 -7.98 26.37 12.01
C SER A 17 -7.51 25.16 11.23
N CYS A 18 -7.61 23.98 11.83
CA CYS A 18 -7.38 22.71 11.17
C CYS A 18 -8.68 21.94 11.18
N GLU A 19 -9.76 22.59 10.74
CA GLU A 19 -10.99 21.90 10.38
C GLU A 19 -11.33 22.25 8.94
N GLU A 20 -11.28 21.19 8.14
CA GLU A 20 -12.15 21.01 6.99
C GLU A 20 -11.97 22.03 5.87
N THR A 21 -10.77 22.04 5.30
CA THR A 21 -10.74 22.12 3.84
C THR A 21 -11.37 20.82 3.33
N PHE A 22 -12.70 20.85 3.19
CA PHE A 22 -13.50 19.93 2.39
C PHE A 22 -13.07 20.13 0.94
N ILE A 23 -11.86 19.68 0.63
CA ILE A 23 -11.37 19.78 -0.73
C ILE A 23 -12.19 18.73 -1.47
N ASN A 24 -13.13 19.19 -2.29
CA ASN A 24 -13.71 18.46 -3.40
C ASN A 24 -12.55 18.04 -4.34
N ARG A 25 -11.70 17.13 -3.87
CA ARG A 25 -10.60 16.59 -4.64
C ARG A 25 -11.21 15.56 -5.56
N VAL A 26 -10.94 15.74 -6.84
CA VAL A 26 -11.28 14.80 -7.89
C VAL A 26 -10.93 13.39 -7.41
N GLU A 27 -11.91 12.50 -7.39
CA GLU A 27 -11.68 11.10 -7.06
C GLU A 27 -10.71 10.52 -8.10
N VAL A 28 -9.45 10.34 -7.73
CA VAL A 28 -8.42 9.79 -8.63
C VAL A 28 -8.66 8.29 -8.74
N LYS A 29 -9.22 7.84 -9.87
CA LYS A 29 -9.44 6.42 -10.14
C LYS A 29 -8.25 5.81 -10.88
N VAL A 30 -7.48 4.99 -10.17
CA VAL A 30 -6.51 4.08 -10.80
C VAL A 30 -7.29 2.91 -11.42
N LYS A 31 -7.19 2.76 -12.74
CA LYS A 31 -7.85 1.66 -13.45
C LYS A 31 -7.06 0.37 -13.28
N ILE A 32 -7.67 -0.67 -12.72
CA ILE A 32 -7.06 -1.99 -12.62
C ILE A 32 -7.28 -2.73 -13.96
N PRO A 33 -6.22 -3.27 -14.61
CA PRO A 33 -6.35 -4.14 -15.78
C PRO A 33 -7.33 -5.29 -15.53
N GLU A 34 -8.10 -5.66 -16.54
CA GLU A 34 -9.15 -6.67 -16.40
C GLU A 34 -8.58 -8.04 -16.06
N GLU A 35 -7.37 -8.32 -16.52
CA GLU A 35 -6.61 -9.55 -16.30
C GLU A 35 -6.18 -9.70 -14.82
N LEU A 36 -6.09 -8.60 -14.07
CA LEU A 36 -5.75 -8.62 -12.64
C LEU A 36 -6.99 -8.67 -11.73
N LYS A 37 -8.19 -8.42 -12.26
CA LYS A 37 -9.42 -8.46 -11.47
C LYS A 37 -9.73 -9.87 -10.95
N PRO A 38 -9.61 -10.96 -11.73
CA PRO A 38 -9.79 -12.33 -11.22
C PRO A 38 -8.86 -12.63 -10.05
N TRP A 39 -7.58 -12.24 -10.15
CA TRP A 39 -6.61 -12.43 -9.07
C TRP A 39 -7.01 -11.74 -7.76
N LEU A 40 -7.62 -10.54 -7.83
CA LEU A 40 -8.14 -9.85 -6.65
C LEU A 40 -9.37 -10.56 -6.04
N VAL A 41 -10.23 -11.13 -6.88
CA VAL A 41 -11.40 -11.89 -6.42
C VAL A 41 -10.96 -13.20 -5.77
N ASP A 42 -10.01 -13.90 -6.38
CA ASP A 42 -9.46 -15.15 -5.86
C ASP A 42 -8.70 -14.92 -4.55
N ASP A 43 -7.87 -13.88 -4.48
CA ASP A 43 -7.18 -13.45 -3.25
C ASP A 43 -8.17 -13.17 -2.10
N TRP A 44 -9.25 -12.44 -2.40
CA TRP A 44 -10.31 -12.20 -1.42
C TRP A 44 -11.00 -13.50 -0.97
N ASP A 45 -11.30 -14.41 -1.90
CA ASP A 45 -11.95 -15.68 -1.60
C ASP A 45 -11.07 -16.60 -0.74
N LEU A 46 -9.78 -16.74 -1.12
CA LEU A 46 -8.78 -17.53 -0.40
C LEU A 46 -8.71 -17.12 1.08
N ILE A 47 -8.67 -15.82 1.35
CA ILE A 47 -8.48 -15.33 2.72
C ILE A 47 -9.78 -15.29 3.49
N THR A 48 -10.84 -14.74 2.89
CA THR A 48 -12.08 -14.47 3.63
C THR A 48 -12.98 -15.68 3.73
N ARG A 49 -13.08 -16.50 2.67
CA ARG A 49 -13.96 -17.67 2.59
C ARG A 49 -13.21 -18.97 2.88
N GLN A 50 -12.07 -19.20 2.25
CA GLN A 50 -11.31 -20.44 2.40
C GLN A 50 -10.38 -20.47 3.63
N LYS A 51 -10.25 -19.33 4.33
CA LYS A 51 -9.43 -19.20 5.55
C LYS A 51 -7.97 -19.59 5.33
N GLN A 52 -7.46 -19.29 4.13
CA GLN A 52 -6.05 -19.41 3.82
C GLN A 52 -5.32 -18.10 4.13
N LEU A 53 -4.03 -18.19 4.40
CA LEU A 53 -3.13 -17.06 4.60
C LEU A 53 -2.01 -17.13 3.60
N PHE A 54 -1.55 -15.97 3.15
CA PHE A 54 -0.34 -15.89 2.34
C PHE A 54 0.88 -16.25 3.20
N HIS A 55 1.81 -17.02 2.64
CA HIS A 55 3.04 -17.38 3.31
C HIS A 55 3.93 -16.14 3.51
N LEU A 56 4.25 -15.84 4.78
CA LEU A 56 5.14 -14.76 5.16
C LEU A 56 6.34 -15.30 5.96
N PRO A 57 7.57 -14.79 5.72
CA PRO A 57 7.93 -13.78 4.72
C PRO A 57 7.77 -14.29 3.27
N ALA A 58 7.40 -13.39 2.36
CA ALA A 58 7.14 -13.70 0.96
C ALA A 58 8.40 -14.18 0.24
N LYS A 59 8.29 -15.26 -0.54
CA LYS A 59 9.41 -15.75 -1.40
C LYS A 59 9.92 -14.67 -2.35
N LYS A 60 8.98 -13.88 -2.90
CA LYS A 60 9.25 -12.70 -3.71
C LYS A 60 8.51 -11.51 -3.11
N ASN A 61 9.25 -10.69 -2.37
CA ASN A 61 8.70 -9.54 -1.67
C ASN A 61 8.46 -8.33 -2.58
N VAL A 62 7.74 -7.33 -2.08
CA VAL A 62 7.42 -6.10 -2.83
C VAL A 62 8.67 -5.37 -3.29
N ASP A 63 9.70 -5.28 -2.46
CA ASP A 63 10.97 -4.64 -2.83
C ASP A 63 11.60 -5.29 -4.06
N ALA A 64 11.66 -6.63 -4.12
CA ALA A 64 12.16 -7.36 -5.27
C ALA A 64 11.29 -7.14 -6.53
N VAL A 65 9.96 -7.11 -6.39
CA VAL A 65 9.06 -6.83 -7.54
C VAL A 65 9.27 -5.42 -8.08
N LEU A 66 9.44 -4.45 -7.20
CA LEU A 66 9.69 -3.05 -7.57
C LEU A 66 11.06 -2.86 -8.23
N GLU A 67 12.09 -3.53 -7.70
CA GLU A 67 13.43 -3.54 -8.27
C GLU A 67 13.45 -4.19 -9.66
N ASP A 68 12.80 -5.34 -9.83
CA ASP A 68 12.67 -6.00 -11.13
C ASP A 68 11.99 -5.11 -12.16
N TYR A 69 10.97 -4.34 -11.75
CA TYR A 69 10.31 -3.37 -12.63
C TYR A 69 11.25 -2.22 -13.01
N ALA A 70 11.99 -1.65 -12.05
CA ALA A 70 12.96 -0.59 -12.34
C ALA A 70 14.01 -1.09 -13.34
N ASN A 71 14.56 -2.28 -13.13
CA ASN A 71 15.54 -2.91 -14.03
C ASN A 71 14.94 -3.23 -15.42
N TYR A 72 13.69 -3.69 -15.45
CA TYR A 72 12.95 -3.89 -16.70
C TYR A 72 12.79 -2.59 -17.49
N LYS A 73 12.63 -1.44 -16.82
CA LYS A 73 12.57 -0.13 -17.47
C LYS A 73 13.91 0.37 -17.96
N LYS A 74 14.97 0.22 -17.16
CA LYS A 74 16.34 0.58 -17.55
C LYS A 74 16.77 -0.16 -18.82
N SER A 75 16.49 -1.45 -18.92
CA SER A 75 16.84 -2.25 -20.10
C SER A 75 16.05 -1.88 -21.37
N ARG A 76 14.93 -1.15 -21.27
CA ARG A 76 14.07 -0.76 -22.40
C ARG A 76 14.16 0.71 -22.81
N GLY A 77 14.85 1.56 -22.06
CA GLY A 77 14.89 3.00 -22.32
C GLY A 77 16.19 3.65 -21.87
N ASN A 78 16.82 4.39 -22.78
CA ASN A 78 18.18 4.91 -22.62
C ASN A 78 18.21 6.41 -22.22
N SER A 79 17.27 6.86 -21.39
CA SER A 79 17.17 8.28 -21.00
C SER A 79 17.16 8.43 -19.48
N ASP A 80 18.20 9.09 -18.96
CA ASP A 80 18.44 9.32 -17.53
C ASP A 80 17.24 9.98 -16.82
N SER A 81 16.54 10.90 -17.51
CA SER A 81 15.35 11.56 -16.98
C SER A 81 14.18 10.60 -16.75
N LYS A 82 14.00 9.60 -17.64
CA LYS A 82 12.97 8.57 -17.47
C LYS A 82 13.33 7.59 -16.37
N GLU A 83 14.62 7.25 -16.24
CA GLU A 83 15.10 6.40 -15.15
C GLU A 83 14.85 7.04 -13.79
N PHE A 84 15.19 8.33 -13.64
CA PHE A 84 14.92 9.08 -12.42
C PHE A 84 13.43 9.05 -12.07
N ALA A 85 12.54 9.36 -13.03
CA ALA A 85 11.11 9.33 -12.81
C ALA A 85 10.58 7.93 -12.41
N VAL A 86 11.12 6.86 -13.00
CA VAL A 86 10.75 5.48 -12.62
C VAL A 86 11.18 5.18 -11.19
N ASN A 87 12.38 5.57 -10.79
CA ASN A 87 12.88 5.35 -9.43
C ASN A 87 12.04 6.11 -8.39
N GLU A 88 11.66 7.37 -8.69
CA GLU A 88 10.77 8.16 -7.84
C GLU A 88 9.39 7.51 -7.67
N VAL A 89 8.80 7.00 -8.77
CA VAL A 89 7.51 6.29 -8.70
C VAL A 89 7.64 5.01 -7.89
N VAL A 90 8.72 4.25 -8.09
CA VAL A 90 8.98 3.02 -7.33
C VAL A 90 9.13 3.32 -5.84
N ALA A 91 9.90 4.36 -5.49
CA ALA A 91 10.04 4.79 -4.10
C ALA A 91 8.71 5.22 -3.50
N GLY A 92 7.89 5.97 -4.25
CA GLY A 92 6.55 6.36 -3.85
C GLY A 92 5.64 5.15 -3.58
N ILE A 93 5.59 4.17 -4.50
CA ILE A 93 4.81 2.94 -4.32
C ILE A 93 5.24 2.20 -3.05
N ARG A 94 6.55 2.07 -2.81
CA ARG A 94 7.10 1.44 -1.60
C ARG A 94 6.63 2.14 -0.33
N GLU A 95 6.71 3.46 -0.30
CA GLU A 95 6.31 4.26 0.86
C GLU A 95 4.81 4.14 1.13
N TYR A 96 3.98 4.30 0.09
CA TYR A 96 2.53 4.08 0.21
C TYR A 96 2.22 2.68 0.70
N PHE A 97 2.92 1.65 0.21
CA PHE A 97 2.74 0.28 0.65
C PHE A 97 3.03 0.13 2.15
N ASN A 98 4.18 0.64 2.61
CA ASN A 98 4.59 0.54 4.01
C ASN A 98 3.61 1.24 4.97
N VAL A 99 3.11 2.42 4.59
CA VAL A 99 2.13 3.18 5.39
C VAL A 99 0.74 2.56 5.35
N MET A 100 0.29 2.10 4.17
CA MET A 100 -1.09 1.64 3.98
C MET A 100 -1.31 0.18 4.35
N LEU A 101 -0.27 -0.67 4.38
CA LEU A 101 -0.45 -2.11 4.62
C LEU A 101 -1.27 -2.37 5.89
N GLY A 102 -0.75 -1.91 7.03
CA GLY A 102 -1.35 -2.17 8.34
C GLY A 102 -2.74 -1.55 8.53
N THR A 103 -3.13 -0.57 7.73
CA THR A 103 -4.40 0.15 7.90
C THR A 103 -5.46 -0.28 6.90
N GLN A 104 -5.09 -0.44 5.62
CA GLN A 104 -6.06 -0.50 4.50
C GLN A 104 -5.92 -1.72 3.58
N LEU A 105 -4.79 -2.44 3.60
CA LEU A 105 -4.54 -3.52 2.63
C LEU A 105 -4.81 -4.92 3.18
N LEU A 106 -4.97 -5.05 4.49
CA LEU A 106 -5.20 -6.33 5.17
C LEU A 106 -6.67 -6.56 5.50
N TYR A 107 -7.16 -7.76 5.18
CA TYR A 107 -8.47 -8.24 5.60
C TYR A 107 -8.48 -8.52 7.10
N LYS A 108 -9.69 -8.62 7.69
CA LYS A 108 -9.85 -8.89 9.13
C LYS A 108 -9.12 -10.19 9.54
N PHE A 109 -9.15 -11.21 8.69
CA PHE A 109 -8.54 -12.52 8.96
C PHE A 109 -7.00 -12.48 8.99
N GLU A 110 -6.35 -11.51 8.34
CA GLU A 110 -4.88 -11.37 8.32
C GLU A 110 -4.34 -10.60 9.53
N ARG A 111 -5.22 -10.01 10.37
CA ARG A 111 -4.81 -9.14 11.48
C ARG A 111 -3.95 -9.84 12.53
N PRO A 112 -4.22 -11.08 12.95
CA PRO A 112 -3.32 -11.80 13.85
C PRO A 112 -1.94 -12.06 13.24
N GLN A 113 -1.87 -12.46 11.96
CA GLN A 113 -0.60 -12.68 11.26
C GLN A 113 0.22 -11.39 11.22
N TYR A 114 -0.41 -10.25 10.92
CA TYR A 114 0.25 -8.95 10.93
C TYR A 114 0.77 -8.55 12.32
N ALA A 115 0.00 -8.81 13.38
CA ALA A 115 0.45 -8.54 14.74
C ALA A 115 1.67 -9.40 15.12
N ASP A 116 1.67 -10.69 14.74
CA ASP A 116 2.80 -11.60 14.95
C ASP A 116 4.03 -11.12 14.15
N ILE A 117 3.85 -10.61 12.92
CA ILE A 117 4.93 -10.02 12.11
C ILE A 117 5.53 -8.77 12.77
N LEU A 118 4.70 -7.83 13.26
CA LEU A 118 5.20 -6.64 13.95
C LEU A 118 5.99 -6.98 15.21
N ALA A 119 5.60 -8.04 15.93
CA ALA A 119 6.30 -8.49 17.13
C ALA A 119 7.65 -9.16 16.81
N ASN A 120 7.71 -9.96 15.74
CA ASN A 120 8.91 -10.72 15.36
C ASN A 120 9.90 -9.92 14.50
N HIS A 121 9.42 -8.90 13.78
CA HIS A 121 10.21 -8.11 12.83
C HIS A 121 9.95 -6.60 12.98
N PRO A 122 10.25 -5.99 14.15
CA PRO A 122 9.88 -4.60 14.46
C PRO A 122 10.56 -3.57 13.55
N ASP A 123 11.79 -3.85 13.09
CA ASP A 123 12.59 -2.93 12.29
C ASP A 123 12.54 -3.21 10.78
N THR A 124 11.77 -4.22 10.36
CA THR A 124 11.69 -4.62 8.95
C THR A 124 10.51 -3.92 8.27
N PRO A 125 10.73 -3.19 7.16
CA PRO A 125 9.63 -2.57 6.43
C PRO A 125 8.73 -3.63 5.81
N MET A 126 7.43 -3.34 5.74
CA MET A 126 6.44 -4.28 5.24
C MET A 126 6.66 -4.69 3.78
N SER A 127 7.28 -3.81 2.97
CA SER A 127 7.66 -4.10 1.59
C SER A 127 8.69 -5.24 1.45
N GLN A 128 9.42 -5.56 2.53
CA GLN A 128 10.38 -6.68 2.55
C GLN A 128 9.75 -7.99 3.02
N ILE A 129 8.58 -7.94 3.66
CA ILE A 129 7.90 -9.10 4.23
C ILE A 129 6.78 -9.59 3.31
N TYR A 130 5.98 -8.66 2.78
CA TYR A 130 4.80 -8.99 1.97
C TYR A 130 5.14 -9.09 0.48
N GLY A 131 4.24 -9.74 -0.27
CA GLY A 131 4.43 -10.07 -1.69
C GLY A 131 3.51 -9.32 -2.65
N ALA A 132 3.48 -9.81 -3.89
CA ALA A 132 2.72 -9.22 -4.98
C ALA A 132 1.19 -9.13 -4.75
N PRO A 133 0.50 -10.10 -4.09
CA PRO A 133 -0.94 -9.98 -3.86
C PRO A 133 -1.32 -8.73 -3.07
N HIS A 134 -0.62 -8.47 -1.95
CA HIS A 134 -0.84 -7.28 -1.14
C HIS A 134 -0.47 -6.00 -1.89
N LEU A 135 0.60 -6.03 -2.70
CA LEU A 135 0.98 -4.92 -3.55
C LEU A 135 -0.13 -4.59 -4.57
N LEU A 136 -0.78 -5.61 -5.15
CA LEU A 136 -1.89 -5.38 -6.07
C LEU A 136 -3.08 -4.71 -5.37
N ARG A 137 -3.37 -5.07 -4.12
CA ARG A 137 -4.42 -4.41 -3.31
C ARG A 137 -4.14 -2.92 -3.09
N LEU A 138 -2.87 -2.51 -3.02
CA LEU A 138 -2.52 -1.10 -2.92
C LEU A 138 -3.13 -0.30 -4.06
N PHE A 139 -3.07 -0.78 -5.30
CA PHE A 139 -3.57 -0.05 -6.46
C PHE A 139 -5.08 0.14 -6.45
N VAL A 140 -5.83 -0.70 -5.72
CA VAL A 140 -7.28 -0.54 -5.50
C VAL A 140 -7.57 0.61 -4.54
N ARG A 141 -6.66 0.89 -3.58
CA ARG A 141 -6.85 1.89 -2.51
C ARG A 141 -6.10 3.20 -2.74
N ILE A 142 -4.98 3.17 -3.46
CA ILE A 142 -4.07 4.31 -3.60
C ILE A 142 -4.73 5.51 -4.30
N GLY A 143 -5.74 5.29 -5.14
CA GLY A 143 -6.49 6.37 -5.79
C GLY A 143 -7.07 7.38 -4.80
N ALA A 144 -7.60 6.89 -3.67
CA ALA A 144 -8.09 7.77 -2.61
C ALA A 144 -6.96 8.58 -1.96
N MET A 145 -5.75 8.02 -1.86
CA MET A 145 -4.59 8.71 -1.30
C MET A 145 -4.02 9.77 -2.24
N LEU A 146 -4.01 9.50 -3.55
CA LEU A 146 -3.54 10.45 -4.55
C LEU A 146 -4.38 11.73 -4.58
N ALA A 147 -5.65 11.64 -4.19
CA ALA A 147 -6.47 12.83 -4.00
C ALA A 147 -5.82 13.76 -2.95
N TYR A 148 -5.29 13.24 -1.84
CA TYR A 148 -4.70 14.06 -0.77
C TYR A 148 -3.31 14.64 -1.09
N THR A 149 -2.68 14.22 -2.19
CA THR A 149 -1.37 14.73 -2.62
C THR A 149 -1.53 15.99 -3.49
N PRO A 150 -0.83 17.11 -3.19
CA PRO A 150 -0.93 18.33 -3.98
C PRO A 150 -0.17 18.19 -5.31
N LEU A 151 -0.79 17.55 -6.30
CA LEU A 151 -0.27 17.41 -7.66
C LEU A 151 -1.06 18.29 -8.62
N ASP A 152 -0.37 18.97 -9.53
CA ASP A 152 -1.01 19.61 -10.68
C ASP A 152 -1.48 18.55 -11.70
N GLU A 153 -2.39 18.93 -12.60
CA GLU A 153 -3.01 18.02 -13.56
C GLU A 153 -2.00 17.27 -14.43
N LYS A 154 -0.90 17.93 -14.84
CA LYS A 154 0.11 17.32 -15.71
C LYS A 154 0.92 16.28 -14.94
N SER A 155 1.36 16.61 -13.72
CA SER A 155 2.06 15.67 -12.84
C SER A 155 1.18 14.49 -12.44
N LEU A 156 -0.10 14.72 -12.16
CA LEU A 156 -1.05 13.65 -11.87
C LEU A 156 -1.25 12.71 -13.07
N ALA A 157 -1.45 13.26 -14.27
CA ALA A 157 -1.57 12.47 -15.49
C ALA A 157 -0.30 11.64 -15.77
N LEU A 158 0.88 12.24 -15.56
CA LEU A 158 2.16 11.55 -15.71
C LEU A 158 2.30 10.42 -14.68
N LEU A 159 2.01 10.68 -13.40
CA LEU A 159 2.03 9.66 -12.36
C LEU A 159 1.08 8.51 -12.68
N LEU A 160 -0.16 8.81 -13.06
CA LEU A 160 -1.13 7.80 -13.47
C LEU A 160 -0.62 6.96 -14.65
N SER A 161 0.08 7.57 -15.61
CA SER A 161 0.67 6.82 -16.72
C SER A 161 1.73 5.81 -16.25
N TYR A 162 2.57 6.18 -15.27
CA TYR A 162 3.56 5.28 -14.68
C TYR A 162 2.91 4.17 -13.84
N LEU A 163 1.86 4.48 -13.07
CA LEU A 163 1.12 3.47 -12.31
C LEU A 163 0.42 2.46 -13.25
N GLN A 164 -0.17 2.94 -14.35
CA GLN A 164 -0.77 2.07 -15.36
C GLN A 164 0.27 1.19 -16.06
N ASP A 165 1.45 1.73 -16.33
CA ASP A 165 2.54 0.95 -16.90
C ASP A 165 3.06 -0.12 -15.93
N PHE A 166 3.20 0.20 -14.63
CA PHE A 166 3.53 -0.77 -13.61
C PHE A 166 2.47 -1.89 -13.53
N LEU A 167 1.18 -1.55 -13.57
CA LEU A 167 0.10 -2.55 -13.59
C LEU A 167 0.19 -3.46 -14.82
N LYS A 168 0.56 -2.93 -16.00
CA LYS A 168 0.83 -3.75 -17.20
C LYS A 168 2.03 -4.68 -17.00
N TYR A 169 3.07 -4.24 -16.30
CA TYR A 169 4.18 -5.10 -15.92
C TYR A 169 3.71 -6.25 -15.00
N LEU A 170 2.84 -5.97 -14.03
CA LEU A 170 2.23 -7.02 -13.19
C LEU A 170 1.41 -8.01 -14.03
N VAL A 171 0.60 -7.55 -14.99
CA VAL A 171 -0.14 -8.42 -15.91
C VAL A 171 0.81 -9.35 -16.65
N LYS A 172 1.88 -8.80 -17.23
CA LYS A 172 2.85 -9.56 -18.02
C LYS A 172 3.56 -10.65 -17.20
N ASN A 173 3.76 -10.42 -15.91
CA ASN A 173 4.43 -11.35 -14.99
C ASN A 173 3.45 -12.04 -14.03
N SER A 174 2.14 -11.99 -14.32
CA SER A 174 1.11 -12.45 -13.39
C SER A 174 1.28 -13.91 -12.99
N ALA A 175 1.65 -14.78 -13.94
CA ALA A 175 1.88 -16.20 -13.69
C ALA A 175 3.03 -16.50 -12.71
N SER A 176 4.01 -15.61 -12.57
CA SER A 176 5.12 -15.77 -11.61
C SER A 176 4.91 -14.99 -10.31
N LEU A 177 4.05 -13.96 -10.33
CA LEU A 177 3.78 -13.10 -9.19
C LEU A 177 2.58 -13.53 -8.36
N PHE A 178 1.59 -14.17 -8.98
CA PHE A 178 0.37 -14.60 -8.32
C PHE A 178 0.21 -16.11 -8.45
N ASN A 179 0.22 -16.81 -7.32
CA ASN A 179 0.07 -18.25 -7.29
C ASN A 179 -0.72 -18.66 -6.03
N ALA A 180 -1.75 -19.48 -6.21
CA ALA A 180 -2.54 -20.00 -5.09
C ALA A 180 -1.72 -20.91 -4.15
N SER A 181 -0.64 -21.52 -4.64
CA SER A 181 0.28 -22.31 -3.81
C SER A 181 1.14 -21.49 -2.86
N ASP A 182 1.10 -20.16 -2.95
CA ASP A 182 1.69 -19.27 -1.95
C ASP A 182 0.75 -19.01 -0.77
N TYR A 183 -0.41 -19.69 -0.73
CA TYR A 183 -1.36 -19.67 0.37
C TYR A 183 -1.43 -21.03 1.07
N GLU A 184 -1.61 -20.99 2.38
CA GLU A 184 -1.84 -22.17 3.22
C GLU A 184 -3.09 -22.02 4.07
N VAL A 185 -3.77 -23.13 4.33
CA VAL A 185 -4.89 -23.17 5.26
C VAL A 185 -4.38 -22.81 6.65
N ALA A 186 -4.99 -21.78 7.26
CA ALA A 186 -4.59 -21.33 8.58
C ALA A 186 -4.82 -22.44 9.63
N PRO A 187 -3.88 -22.67 10.55
CA PRO A 187 -4.01 -23.72 11.55
C PRO A 187 -5.11 -23.38 12.57
N PRO A 188 -5.73 -24.36 13.25
CA PRO A 188 -6.83 -24.13 14.20
C PRO A 188 -6.49 -23.12 15.31
N GLU A 189 -5.23 -23.05 15.74
CA GLU A 189 -4.74 -22.10 16.73
C GLU A 189 -4.83 -20.66 16.22
N TYR A 190 -4.56 -20.45 14.92
CA TYR A 190 -4.69 -19.14 14.28
C TYR A 190 -6.15 -18.69 14.24
N HIS A 191 -7.07 -19.60 13.92
CA HIS A 191 -8.51 -19.28 13.89
C HIS A 191 -8.99 -18.70 15.22
N ARG A 192 -8.50 -19.21 16.36
CA ARG A 192 -8.87 -18.69 17.70
C ARG A 192 -8.43 -17.23 17.91
N LYS A 193 -7.30 -16.83 17.31
CA LYS A 193 -6.82 -15.43 17.35
C LYS A 193 -7.60 -14.52 16.39
N ALA A 194 -8.19 -15.06 15.33
CA ALA A 194 -8.77 -14.32 14.21
C ALA A 194 -10.28 -14.02 14.33
N VAL A 195 -10.96 -14.56 15.36
CA VAL A 195 -12.40 -14.35 15.64
C VAL A 195 -12.66 -12.91 16.11
#